data_AF-A0AAN9ZEY3-F1
#
_entry.id   AF-A0AAN9ZEY3-F1
#
_cell.length_a   1.000
_cell.length_b   1.000
_cell.length_c   1.000
_cell.angle_alpha   90.00
_cell.angle_beta   90.00
_cell.angle_gamma   90.00
#
_symmetry.space_group_name_H-M   'P 1'
#
loop_
_entity.id
_entity.type
_entity.pdbx_description
1 polymer ?
#
loop_
_entity_poly.entity_id
_entity_poly.type
_entity_poly.pdbx_seq_one_letter_code
_entity_poly.pdbx_strand_id
1 'polypeptide(L)'
;MRNSQWSVKGNTKFLITLTHQLLEKLPNNVTTIQELRLIAPNSAIASVGRPRFEQLPFDLAVPDIDIDKLEAQWRSLGTLTLKDINPEFSDGMEIDSVKFWGNVRQLSNAIGETPYEQLADFCLKALTLPEVLKSCCIDFQPSHDMLMRFTSQMYESTRNPKDLGTPRQTSNSTAEGEDLLEMITLFDNDNESHDCL
;
A
#
# COMPACT_ATOMS: atom_id res chain seq x y z
N MET A 1 28.46 25.77 15.69
CA MET A 1 27.49 24.66 15.68
C MET A 1 26.46 24.96 14.60
N ARG A 2 26.42 24.17 13.52
CA ARG A 2 25.58 24.41 12.33
C ARG A 2 24.26 23.66 12.51
N ASN A 3 23.16 24.41 12.65
CA ASN A 3 21.80 23.85 12.68
C ASN A 3 21.26 23.76 11.26
N SER A 4 20.93 22.54 10.85
CA SER A 4 20.39 22.20 9.54
C SER A 4 18.94 22.66 9.43
N GLN A 5 18.72 23.66 8.58
CA GLN A 5 17.42 24.23 8.23
C GLN A 5 16.72 23.31 7.22
N TRP A 6 15.89 22.39 7.70
CA TRP A 6 15.09 21.53 6.81
C TRP A 6 13.83 22.27 6.37
N SER A 7 13.77 22.59 5.07
CA SER A 7 12.67 23.33 4.43
C SER A 7 11.44 22.44 4.23
N VAL A 8 10.35 22.77 4.92
CA VAL A 8 9.05 22.07 4.86
C VAL A 8 8.42 22.10 3.45
N LYS A 9 8.80 23.06 2.60
CA LYS A 9 8.29 23.20 1.22
C LYS A 9 8.75 22.09 0.27
N GLY A 10 9.77 21.30 0.63
CA GLY A 10 10.24 20.17 -0.17
C GLY A 10 9.36 18.92 -0.06
N ASN A 11 8.65 18.74 1.05
CA ASN A 11 8.02 17.45 1.38
C ASN A 11 6.70 17.20 0.62
N THR A 12 5.90 18.22 0.36
CA THR A 12 4.64 18.06 -0.41
C THR A 12 4.93 17.72 -1.87
N LYS A 13 5.95 18.35 -2.47
CA LYS A 13 6.38 18.05 -3.84
C LYS A 13 6.93 16.61 -3.94
N PHE A 14 7.67 16.15 -2.92
CA PHE A 14 8.12 14.76 -2.85
C PHE A 14 6.94 13.78 -2.77
N LEU A 15 5.97 14.00 -1.88
CA LEU A 15 4.80 13.14 -1.74
C LEU A 15 3.96 13.08 -3.02
N ILE A 16 3.72 14.23 -3.67
CA ILE A 16 2.98 14.27 -4.95
C ILE A 16 3.76 13.53 -6.04
N THR A 17 5.07 13.74 -6.13
CA THR A 17 5.92 13.05 -7.13
C THR A 17 5.95 11.55 -6.90
N LEU A 18 6.11 11.11 -5.65
CA LEU A 18 6.06 9.70 -5.26
C LEU A 18 4.70 9.08 -5.61
N THR A 19 3.60 9.81 -5.32
CA THR A 19 2.24 9.34 -5.59
C THR A 19 2.02 9.20 -7.10
N HIS A 20 2.49 10.15 -7.90
CA HIS A 20 2.46 10.05 -9.37
C HIS A 20 3.31 8.91 -9.90
N GLN A 21 4.53 8.71 -9.40
CA GLN A 21 5.39 7.61 -9.83
C GLN A 21 4.81 6.25 -9.43
N LEU A 22 4.13 6.16 -8.30
CA LEU A 22 3.36 4.98 -7.92
C LEU A 22 2.16 4.80 -8.86
N LEU A 23 1.40 5.86 -9.13
CA LEU A 23 0.24 5.83 -10.04
C LEU A 23 0.60 5.54 -11.48
N GLU A 24 1.79 5.91 -11.96
CA GLU A 24 2.25 5.63 -13.33
C GLU A 24 2.74 4.19 -13.48
N LYS A 25 3.27 3.61 -12.39
CA LYS A 25 3.68 2.20 -12.34
C LYS A 25 2.52 1.24 -12.04
N LEU A 26 1.42 1.74 -11.47
CA LEU A 26 0.20 0.98 -11.12
C LEU A 26 -0.66 0.48 -12.31
N PRO A 27 -0.95 1.23 -13.38
CA PRO A 27 -1.98 0.86 -14.38
C PRO A 27 -1.65 -0.43 -15.13
N ASN A 28 -0.37 -0.75 -15.26
CA ASN A 28 0.06 -1.97 -15.95
C ASN A 28 -0.01 -3.22 -15.06
N ASN A 29 -0.17 -3.06 -13.74
CA ASN A 29 -0.14 -4.18 -12.79
C ASN A 29 -1.49 -4.40 -12.10
N VAL A 30 -2.54 -3.63 -12.43
CA VAL A 30 -3.86 -3.79 -11.78
C VAL A 30 -4.41 -5.20 -11.96
N THR A 31 -4.24 -5.77 -13.15
CA THR A 31 -4.62 -7.17 -13.45
C THR A 31 -3.81 -8.15 -12.60
N THR A 32 -2.50 -7.96 -12.51
CA THR A 32 -1.59 -8.76 -11.68
C THR A 32 -1.98 -8.68 -10.19
N ILE A 33 -2.36 -7.51 -9.70
CA ILE A 33 -2.84 -7.33 -8.32
C ILE A 33 -4.17 -8.03 -8.09
N GLN A 34 -5.08 -8.03 -9.07
CA GLN A 34 -6.32 -8.79 -8.99
C GLN A 34 -6.06 -10.30 -8.96
N GLU A 35 -5.08 -10.78 -9.72
CA GLU A 35 -4.65 -12.18 -9.72
C GLU A 35 -4.04 -12.62 -8.39
N LEU A 36 -3.47 -11.71 -7.60
CA LEU A 36 -2.99 -12.05 -6.24
C LEU A 36 -4.13 -12.50 -5.30
N ARG A 37 -5.38 -12.12 -5.57
CA ARG A 37 -6.55 -12.66 -4.84
C ARG A 37 -6.73 -14.16 -5.04
N LEU A 38 -6.18 -14.72 -6.11
CA LEU A 38 -6.20 -16.16 -6.38
C LEU A 38 -5.25 -16.94 -5.45
N ILE A 39 -4.24 -16.26 -4.90
CA ILE A 39 -3.28 -16.80 -3.92
C ILE A 39 -3.81 -16.70 -2.48
N ALA A 40 -4.99 -16.10 -2.28
CA ALA A 40 -5.62 -16.09 -0.96
C ALA A 40 -5.83 -17.53 -0.45
N PRO A 41 -5.63 -17.81 0.85
CA PRO A 41 -5.73 -19.15 1.42
C PRO A 41 -7.02 -19.87 1.05
N ASN A 42 -8.14 -19.16 1.15
CA ASN A 42 -9.47 -19.67 0.82
C ASN A 42 -9.57 -20.12 -0.64
N SER A 43 -8.95 -19.38 -1.56
CA SER A 43 -8.94 -19.71 -2.99
C SER A 43 -7.97 -20.84 -3.30
N ALA A 44 -6.80 -20.85 -2.64
CA ALA A 44 -5.71 -21.77 -2.92
C ALA A 44 -6.02 -23.22 -2.52
N ILE A 45 -6.75 -23.42 -1.42
CA ILE A 45 -7.13 -24.74 -0.89
C ILE A 45 -8.57 -25.15 -1.20
N ALA A 46 -9.36 -24.26 -1.83
CA ALA A 46 -10.74 -24.59 -2.17
C ALA A 46 -10.80 -25.81 -3.08
N SER A 47 -11.69 -26.76 -2.76
CA SER A 47 -11.99 -27.90 -3.63
C SER A 47 -12.81 -27.49 -4.86
N VAL A 48 -13.63 -26.46 -4.73
CA VAL A 48 -14.48 -25.90 -5.78
C VAL A 48 -14.07 -24.46 -6.05
N GLY A 49 -13.77 -24.12 -7.31
CA GLY A 49 -13.35 -22.77 -7.70
C GLY A 49 -11.85 -22.50 -7.50
N ARG A 50 -11.04 -23.55 -7.34
CA ARG A 50 -9.59 -23.44 -7.28
C ARG A 50 -9.03 -22.82 -8.58
N PRO A 51 -8.16 -21.80 -8.49
CA PRO A 51 -7.52 -21.26 -9.68
C PRO A 51 -6.63 -22.30 -10.34
N ARG A 52 -6.62 -22.29 -11.68
CA ARG A 52 -5.67 -23.10 -12.43
C ARG A 52 -4.28 -22.51 -12.29
N PHE A 53 -3.26 -23.35 -12.48
CA PHE A 53 -1.88 -22.93 -12.33
C PHE A 53 -1.55 -21.78 -13.28
N GLU A 54 -2.06 -21.81 -14.52
CA GLU A 54 -1.81 -20.80 -15.55
C GLU A 54 -2.42 -19.42 -15.24
N GLN A 55 -3.29 -19.32 -14.24
CA GLN A 55 -3.93 -18.08 -13.82
C GLN A 55 -3.15 -17.36 -12.71
N LEU A 56 -2.07 -17.96 -12.22
CA LEU A 56 -1.23 -17.33 -11.21
C LEU A 56 -0.36 -16.24 -11.84
N PRO A 57 -0.07 -15.16 -11.11
CA PRO A 57 0.72 -14.04 -11.63
C PRO A 57 2.21 -14.38 -11.69
N PHE A 58 2.61 -15.20 -12.67
CA PHE A 58 4.02 -15.56 -12.88
C PHE A 58 4.89 -14.39 -13.33
N ASP A 59 4.28 -13.29 -13.78
CA ASP A 59 5.00 -12.05 -14.07
C ASP A 59 5.73 -11.50 -12.82
N LEU A 60 5.29 -11.90 -11.63
CA LEU A 60 5.93 -11.56 -10.35
C LEU A 60 6.99 -12.59 -9.91
N ALA A 61 7.12 -13.70 -10.64
CA ALA A 61 8.07 -14.75 -10.33
C ALA A 61 9.51 -14.31 -10.65
N VAL A 62 10.46 -14.78 -9.84
CA VAL A 62 11.89 -14.61 -10.13
C VAL A 62 12.24 -15.46 -11.35
N PRO A 63 13.05 -14.96 -12.31
CA PRO A 63 13.34 -15.66 -13.58
C PRO A 63 14.07 -17.00 -13.46
N ASP A 64 14.48 -17.42 -12.26
CA ASP A 64 15.22 -18.67 -11.99
C ASP A 64 14.35 -19.71 -11.26
N ILE A 65 13.03 -19.56 -11.29
CA ILE A 65 12.11 -20.49 -10.63
C ILE A 65 11.78 -21.64 -11.57
N ASP A 66 11.93 -22.87 -11.06
CA ASP A 66 11.51 -24.09 -11.72
C ASP A 66 9.97 -24.17 -11.74
N ILE A 67 9.39 -23.83 -12.90
CA ILE A 67 7.94 -23.74 -13.10
C ILE A 67 7.28 -25.11 -12.95
N ASP A 68 7.92 -26.18 -13.43
CA ASP A 68 7.37 -27.54 -13.37
C ASP A 68 7.27 -28.01 -11.92
N LYS A 69 8.30 -27.72 -11.12
CA LYS A 69 8.28 -27.99 -9.69
C LYS A 69 7.19 -27.19 -8.98
N LEU A 70 7.02 -25.91 -9.33
CA LEU A 70 5.99 -25.06 -8.72
C LEU A 70 4.58 -25.52 -9.08
N GLU A 71 4.37 -26.01 -10.31
CA GLU A 71 3.09 -26.61 -10.72
C GLU A 71 2.78 -27.90 -9.94
N ALA A 72 3.77 -28.78 -9.80
CA ALA A 72 3.61 -30.00 -9.02
C ALA A 72 3.24 -29.69 -7.55
N GLN A 73 3.92 -28.70 -6.96
CA GLN A 73 3.63 -28.21 -5.61
C GLN A 73 2.22 -27.62 -5.52
N TRP A 74 1.81 -26.82 -6.49
CA TRP A 74 0.46 -26.27 -6.55
C TRP A 74 -0.57 -27.39 -6.62
N ARG A 75 -0.43 -28.37 -7.52
CA ARG A 75 -1.37 -29.50 -7.60
C ARG A 75 -1.47 -30.25 -6.27
N SER A 76 -0.34 -30.57 -5.64
CA SER A 76 -0.28 -31.26 -4.34
C SER A 76 -0.90 -30.45 -3.19
N LEU A 77 -0.78 -29.12 -3.19
CA LEU A 77 -1.39 -28.28 -2.15
C LEU A 77 -2.91 -28.46 -2.07
N GLY A 78 -3.57 -28.73 -3.20
CA GLY A 78 -5.03 -28.93 -3.24
C GLY A 78 -5.52 -30.23 -2.60
N THR A 79 -4.61 -31.15 -2.26
CA THR A 79 -4.97 -32.35 -1.49
C THR A 79 -4.90 -32.12 0.01
N LEU A 80 -4.29 -31.01 0.45
CA LEU A 80 -4.21 -30.66 1.86
C LEU A 80 -5.48 -29.98 2.33
N THR A 81 -5.86 -30.25 3.58
CA THR A 81 -6.94 -29.54 4.25
C THR A 81 -6.37 -28.40 5.10
N LEU A 82 -7.20 -27.39 5.38
CA LEU A 82 -6.79 -26.26 6.24
C LEU A 82 -6.26 -26.74 7.61
N LYS A 83 -6.84 -27.83 8.13
CA LYS A 83 -6.44 -28.43 9.42
C LYS A 83 -5.03 -29.01 9.40
N ASP A 84 -4.57 -29.50 8.24
CA ASP A 84 -3.22 -30.04 8.08
C ASP A 84 -2.17 -28.92 8.08
N ILE A 85 -2.54 -27.75 7.55
CA ILE A 85 -1.66 -26.59 7.41
C ILE A 85 -1.61 -25.79 8.71
N ASN A 86 -2.75 -25.59 9.35
CA ASN A 86 -2.83 -24.94 10.64
C ASN A 86 -4.01 -25.47 11.46
N PRO A 87 -3.76 -26.32 12.46
CA PRO A 87 -4.80 -26.92 13.29
C PRO A 87 -5.49 -25.89 14.20
N GLU A 88 -4.90 -24.71 14.39
CA GLU A 88 -5.48 -23.65 15.23
C GLU A 88 -6.59 -22.86 14.55
N PHE A 89 -6.75 -22.98 13.22
CA PHE A 89 -7.84 -22.28 12.54
C PHE A 89 -9.19 -22.92 12.89
N SER A 90 -10.03 -22.12 13.53
CA SER A 90 -11.44 -22.44 13.75
C SER A 90 -12.27 -22.04 12.54
N ASP A 91 -13.35 -22.80 12.29
CA ASP A 91 -14.26 -22.57 11.18
C ASP A 91 -14.90 -21.17 11.30
N GLY A 92 -14.72 -20.32 10.28
CA GLY A 92 -15.21 -18.94 10.26
C GLY A 92 -14.24 -17.85 10.72
N MET A 93 -12.98 -18.17 11.05
CA MET A 93 -11.96 -17.14 11.33
C MET A 93 -11.33 -16.61 10.03
N GLU A 94 -11.08 -15.30 9.98
CA GLU A 94 -10.33 -14.68 8.87
C GLU A 94 -8.87 -15.18 8.88
N ILE A 95 -8.45 -15.74 7.74
CA ILE A 95 -7.12 -16.34 7.60
C ILE A 95 -6.15 -15.30 7.07
N ASP A 96 -5.20 -14.93 7.92
CA ASP A 96 -4.07 -14.11 7.49
C ASP A 96 -3.25 -14.86 6.44
N SER A 97 -3.22 -14.33 5.22
CA SER A 97 -2.55 -14.91 4.07
C SER A 97 -1.05 -15.10 4.33
N VAL A 98 -0.42 -14.16 5.03
CA VAL A 98 1.02 -14.23 5.32
C VAL A 98 1.32 -15.37 6.28
N LYS A 99 0.51 -15.52 7.35
CA LYS A 99 0.65 -16.64 8.29
C LYS A 99 0.37 -17.98 7.62
N PHE A 100 -0.66 -18.05 6.79
CA PHE A 100 -0.98 -19.27 6.04
C PHE A 100 0.21 -19.75 5.21
N TRP A 101 0.76 -18.89 4.34
CA TRP A 101 1.91 -19.26 3.51
C TRP A 101 3.19 -19.49 4.32
N GLY A 102 3.35 -18.78 5.45
CA GLY A 102 4.41 -19.04 6.43
C GLY A 102 4.34 -20.45 7.03
N ASN A 103 3.14 -20.96 7.30
CA ASN A 103 2.95 -22.32 7.79
C ASN A 103 3.13 -23.36 6.67
N VAL A 104 2.62 -23.10 5.46
CA VAL A 104 2.85 -23.96 4.29
C VAL A 104 4.34 -24.17 4.03
N ARG A 105 5.15 -23.11 4.19
CA ARG A 105 6.61 -23.18 4.07
C ARG A 105 7.26 -24.13 5.09
N GLN A 106 6.70 -24.20 6.30
CA GLN A 106 7.22 -25.02 7.40
C GLN A 106 6.72 -26.47 7.34
N LEU A 107 5.78 -26.79 6.46
CA LEU A 107 5.33 -28.16 6.26
C LEU A 107 6.49 -29.00 5.76
N SER A 108 6.85 -30.00 6.57
CA SER A 108 7.86 -30.98 6.25
C SER A 108 7.22 -32.36 6.14
N ASN A 109 7.73 -33.15 5.21
CA ASN A 109 7.35 -34.55 5.10
C ASN A 109 8.03 -35.39 6.21
N ALA A 110 7.72 -36.69 6.29
CA ALA A 110 8.34 -37.59 7.26
C ALA A 110 9.87 -37.74 7.11
N ILE A 111 10.44 -37.27 5.99
CA ILE A 111 11.87 -37.29 5.67
C ILE A 111 12.53 -35.95 6.09
N GLY A 112 11.75 -34.95 6.48
CA GLY A 112 12.23 -33.61 6.86
C GLY A 112 12.43 -32.65 5.68
N GLU A 113 12.02 -33.03 4.47
CA GLU A 113 12.04 -32.14 3.31
C GLU A 113 10.80 -31.25 3.30
N THR A 114 10.94 -30.03 2.78
CA THR A 114 9.91 -29.00 2.66
C THR A 114 9.34 -28.99 1.24
N PRO A 115 8.35 -29.85 0.92
CA PRO A 115 7.87 -30.00 -0.45
C PRO A 115 7.29 -28.72 -1.03
N TYR A 116 6.85 -27.76 -0.21
CA TYR A 116 6.18 -26.52 -0.64
C TYR A 116 7.04 -25.26 -0.48
N GLU A 117 8.34 -25.38 -0.23
CA GLU A 117 9.20 -24.23 0.06
C GLU A 117 9.18 -23.19 -1.07
N GLN A 118 9.37 -23.61 -2.32
CA GLN A 118 9.42 -22.71 -3.47
C GLN A 118 8.07 -22.03 -3.73
N LEU A 119 6.98 -22.77 -3.66
CA LEU A 119 5.63 -22.23 -3.79
C LEU A 119 5.33 -21.21 -2.69
N ALA A 120 5.63 -21.55 -1.43
CA ALA A 120 5.38 -20.65 -0.32
C ALA A 120 6.25 -19.38 -0.41
N ASP A 121 7.52 -19.50 -0.80
CA ASP A 121 8.39 -18.35 -1.01
C ASP A 121 7.90 -17.46 -2.16
N PHE A 122 7.40 -18.06 -3.25
CA PHE A 122 6.77 -17.31 -4.34
C PHE A 122 5.55 -16.54 -3.84
N CYS A 123 4.62 -17.21 -3.16
CA CYS A 123 3.40 -16.58 -2.62
C CYS A 123 3.72 -15.50 -1.59
N LEU A 124 4.68 -15.73 -0.69
CA LEU A 124 5.11 -14.73 0.29
C LEU A 124 5.73 -13.52 -0.40
N LYS A 125 6.62 -13.71 -1.38
CA LYS A 125 7.18 -12.60 -2.16
C LYS A 125 6.08 -11.81 -2.87
N ALA A 126 5.17 -12.51 -3.53
CA ALA A 126 4.03 -11.92 -4.22
C ALA A 126 3.13 -11.10 -3.27
N LEU A 127 2.88 -11.60 -2.05
CA LEU A 127 2.10 -10.89 -1.02
C LEU A 127 2.85 -9.75 -0.34
N THR A 128 4.18 -9.81 -0.26
CA THR A 128 5.02 -8.74 0.31
C THR A 128 5.22 -7.56 -0.63
N LEU A 129 4.75 -7.64 -1.87
CA LEU A 129 4.81 -6.51 -2.79
C LEU A 129 4.03 -5.33 -2.18
N PRO A 130 4.63 -4.13 -2.08
CA PRO A 130 3.99 -2.95 -1.47
C PRO A 130 2.65 -2.58 -2.10
N GLU A 131 2.42 -3.01 -3.35
CA GLU A 131 1.20 -2.74 -4.10
C GLU A 131 -0.02 -3.52 -3.58
N VAL A 132 0.17 -4.66 -2.91
CA VAL A 132 -0.91 -5.49 -2.33
C VAL A 132 -1.38 -4.94 -0.99
N LEU A 133 -0.44 -4.41 -0.20
CA LEU A 133 -0.71 -3.80 1.11
C LEU A 133 -1.58 -2.54 1.03
N LYS A 134 -1.82 -2.00 -0.18
CA LYS A 134 -2.77 -0.89 -0.40
C LYS A 134 -4.23 -1.29 -0.24
N SER A 135 -4.61 -2.58 -0.21
CA SER A 135 -6.01 -2.95 0.09
C SER A 135 -6.41 -2.58 1.53
N CYS A 136 -5.46 -2.48 2.46
CA CYS A 136 -5.71 -1.96 3.80
C CYS A 136 -5.82 -0.42 3.86
N CYS A 137 -5.52 0.29 2.76
CA CYS A 137 -5.54 1.75 2.72
C CYS A 137 -6.73 2.33 1.93
N ILE A 138 -7.64 1.49 1.43
CA ILE A 138 -8.81 1.96 0.66
C ILE A 138 -9.92 2.49 1.59
N ASP A 139 -9.96 2.02 2.85
CA ASP A 139 -11.03 2.38 3.80
C ASP A 139 -10.59 3.32 4.91
N PHE A 140 -9.35 3.82 4.89
CA PHE A 140 -8.99 4.91 5.79
C PHE A 140 -9.57 6.21 5.27
N GLN A 141 -10.87 6.38 5.51
CA GLN A 141 -11.54 7.67 5.45
C GLN A 141 -11.26 8.35 6.80
N PRO A 142 -10.32 9.32 6.87
CA PRO A 142 -10.09 10.03 8.12
C PRO A 142 -11.43 10.63 8.57
N SER A 143 -11.78 10.40 9.83
CA SER A 143 -13.03 10.95 10.36
C SER A 143 -13.00 12.48 10.24
N HIS A 144 -14.17 13.10 10.14
CA HIS A 144 -14.26 14.56 10.13
C HIS A 144 -13.53 15.18 11.34
N ASP A 145 -13.59 14.55 12.51
CA ASP A 145 -12.82 14.98 13.70
C ASP A 145 -11.31 14.90 13.46
N MET A 146 -10.83 13.83 12.82
CA MET A 146 -9.41 13.66 12.49
C MET A 146 -8.94 14.74 11.49
N LEU A 147 -9.74 15.03 10.47
CA LEU A 147 -9.49 16.13 9.52
C LEU A 147 -9.51 17.51 10.19
N MET A 148 -10.43 17.74 11.13
CA MET A 148 -10.54 19.01 11.86
C MET A 148 -9.42 19.20 12.89
N ARG A 149 -8.85 18.12 13.43
CA ARG A 149 -7.63 18.18 14.26
C ARG A 149 -6.35 18.40 13.44
N PHE A 150 -6.40 18.18 12.13
CA PHE A 150 -5.37 18.56 11.17
C PHE A 150 -5.46 20.03 10.74
N THR A 151 -6.29 20.84 11.41
CA THR A 151 -6.23 22.30 11.27
C THR A 151 -4.92 22.84 11.85
N SER A 152 -4.57 24.04 11.43
CA SER A 152 -3.28 24.73 11.59
C SER A 152 -2.62 24.69 12.97
N GLN A 153 -3.34 24.35 14.04
CA GLN A 153 -2.82 24.19 15.41
C GLN A 153 -1.64 23.21 15.53
N MET A 154 -1.60 22.15 14.71
CA MET A 154 -0.43 21.26 14.67
C MET A 154 0.85 21.96 14.20
N TYR A 155 0.73 22.98 13.35
CA TYR A 155 1.85 23.79 12.86
C TYR A 155 2.09 25.06 13.70
N GLU A 156 1.17 25.42 14.59
CA GLU A 156 1.27 26.60 15.46
C GLU A 156 2.05 26.32 16.76
N SER A 157 2.30 25.05 17.09
CA SER A 157 2.86 24.61 18.38
C SER A 157 4.33 24.98 18.65
N THR A 158 5.00 25.78 17.81
CA THR A 158 6.40 26.22 18.04
C THR A 158 6.64 27.73 17.98
N ARG A 159 5.62 28.59 17.98
CA ARG A 159 5.85 30.02 18.21
C ARG A 159 5.86 30.31 19.71
N ASN A 160 6.99 30.03 20.36
CA ASN A 160 7.22 30.45 21.74
C ASN A 160 7.43 31.99 21.72
N PRO A 161 6.56 32.81 22.35
CA PRO A 161 6.65 34.28 22.25
C PRO A 161 7.86 34.89 22.97
N LYS A 162 8.65 34.08 23.68
CA LYS A 162 9.77 34.55 24.51
C LYS A 162 11.05 34.83 23.73
N ASP A 163 11.10 34.50 22.42
CA ASP A 163 12.23 34.83 21.54
C ASP A 163 11.98 36.08 20.66
N LEU A 164 10.94 36.89 20.93
CA LEU A 164 10.88 38.26 20.41
C LEU A 164 11.90 39.14 21.15
N GLY A 165 13.15 39.01 20.72
CA GLY A 165 14.16 40.03 20.91
C GLY A 165 13.64 41.38 20.40
N THR A 166 13.90 42.39 21.21
CA THR A 166 13.57 43.80 21.07
C THR A 166 13.59 44.31 19.62
N PRO A 167 12.57 45.06 19.16
CA PRO A 167 12.56 45.61 17.81
C PRO A 167 13.69 46.63 17.66
N ARG A 168 14.65 46.35 16.78
CA ARG A 168 15.58 47.36 16.28
C ARG A 168 14.82 48.20 15.26
N GLN A 169 14.42 49.40 15.69
CA GLN A 169 13.92 50.44 14.79
C GLN A 169 14.93 50.64 13.65
N THR A 170 14.50 50.32 12.43
CA THR A 170 15.11 50.85 11.22
C THR A 170 13.98 51.51 10.45
N SER A 171 14.14 52.82 10.33
CA SER A 171 13.24 53.73 9.66
C SER A 171 13.45 53.67 8.15
N ASN A 172 12.34 53.88 7.44
CA ASN A 172 12.19 54.54 6.14
C ASN A 172 12.07 53.69 4.85
N SER A 173 10.92 53.93 4.21
CA SER A 173 10.73 54.13 2.75
C SER A 173 10.74 52.85 1.90
N THR A 174 9.93 52.62 0.86
CA THR A 174 8.83 53.33 0.18
C THR A 174 8.00 52.27 -0.56
N ALA A 175 6.78 52.62 -0.93
CA ALA A 175 5.83 51.96 -1.83
C ALA A 175 6.35 50.88 -2.80
N GLU A 176 5.61 49.77 -2.88
CA GLU A 176 5.09 49.10 -4.10
C GLU A 176 4.65 47.66 -3.77
N GLY A 177 3.47 47.23 -4.27
CA GLY A 177 3.10 45.81 -4.30
C GLY A 177 1.68 45.43 -3.84
N GLU A 178 0.65 46.18 -4.22
CA GLU A 178 -0.72 45.64 -4.26
C GLU A 178 -0.87 44.75 -5.50
N ASP A 179 -0.57 43.45 -5.41
CA ASP A 179 -0.71 42.55 -6.58
C ASP A 179 -0.85 41.04 -6.23
N LEU A 180 -1.43 40.71 -5.07
CA LEU A 180 -1.58 39.31 -4.64
C LEU A 180 -3.00 38.89 -4.26
N LEU A 181 -4.01 39.76 -4.38
CA LEU A 181 -5.40 39.41 -4.06
C LEU A 181 -6.23 38.91 -5.25
N GLU A 182 -5.71 38.91 -6.48
CA GLU A 182 -6.48 38.52 -7.67
C GLU A 182 -6.33 37.02 -8.07
N MET A 183 -5.53 36.23 -7.35
CA MET A 183 -5.28 34.82 -7.73
C MET A 183 -6.19 33.78 -7.07
N ILE A 184 -7.18 34.18 -6.25
CA ILE A 184 -8.01 33.24 -5.47
C ILE A 184 -9.37 32.91 -6.11
N THR A 185 -9.79 33.56 -7.21
CA THR A 185 -11.12 33.34 -7.80
C THR A 185 -11.18 32.38 -9.00
N LEU A 186 -10.09 31.68 -9.35
CA LEU A 186 -10.01 30.90 -10.60
C LEU A 186 -10.46 29.43 -10.51
N PHE A 187 -11.01 28.95 -9.39
CA PHE A 187 -11.39 27.54 -9.23
C PHE A 187 -12.88 27.25 -8.97
N ASP A 188 -13.75 28.26 -9.02
CA ASP A 188 -15.21 28.04 -8.97
C ASP A 188 -15.83 28.33 -10.33
N ASN A 189 -15.75 27.38 -11.25
CA ASN A 189 -16.75 27.13 -12.29
C ASN A 189 -16.32 25.94 -13.14
N ASP A 190 -16.95 24.79 -12.92
CA ASP A 190 -17.34 23.83 -13.95
C ASP A 190 -18.34 22.84 -13.32
N ASN A 191 -19.56 23.34 -13.12
CA ASN A 191 -20.75 22.54 -12.88
C ASN A 191 -21.59 22.57 -14.17
N GLU A 192 -21.20 21.79 -15.17
CA GLU A 192 -22.09 21.47 -16.30
C GLU A 192 -22.62 20.04 -16.15
N SER A 193 -23.87 20.01 -15.72
CA SER A 193 -24.85 18.95 -15.89
C SER A 193 -24.94 18.50 -17.34
N HIS A 194 -24.55 17.24 -17.62
CA HIS A 194 -24.97 16.53 -18.81
C HIS A 194 -26.14 15.59 -18.45
N ASP A 195 -27.35 16.11 -18.62
CA ASP A 195 -28.52 15.29 -18.92
C ASP A 195 -28.38 14.78 -20.36
N CYS A 196 -28.39 13.46 -20.56
CA CYS A 196 -28.70 12.85 -21.85
C CYS A 196 -29.53 11.59 -21.62
N LEU A 197 -30.78 11.70 -22.09
CA LEU A 197 -31.83 10.73 -22.41
C LEU A 197 -31.43 9.24 -22.47
#